data_AF-A0A6C0KC61-F1
#
_entry.id   AF-A0A6C0KC61-F1
#
_cell.length_a   1.000
_cell.length_b   1.000
_cell.length_c   1.000
_cell.angle_alpha   90.00
_cell.angle_beta   90.00
_cell.angle_gamma   90.00
#
_symmetry.space_group_name_H-M   'P 1'
#
loop_
_entity.id
_entity.type
_entity.pdbx_description
1 polymer ?
#
loop_
_entity_poly.entity_id
_entity_poly.type
_entity_poly.pdbx_seq_one_letter_code
_entity_poly.pdbx_strand_id
1 'polypeptide(L)' 'MNKFMIILLAFLFINGMGSLIGYLVPSIPKDKVLPIILWLNMILVLALFLPTRVASFLNF' A
#
# COMPACT_ATOMS: atom_id res chain seq x y z
N MET A 1 -9.93 -12.43 -6.29
CA MET A 1 -9.86 -12.05 -4.86
C MET A 1 -10.63 -10.74 -4.68
N ASN A 2 -11.41 -10.58 -3.62
CA ASN A 2 -12.16 -9.34 -3.40
C ASN A 2 -11.17 -8.14 -3.37
N LYS A 3 -11.45 -7.07 -4.13
CA LYS A 3 -10.62 -5.86 -4.16
C LYS A 3 -10.32 -5.34 -2.76
N PHE A 4 -11.32 -5.35 -1.89
CA PHE A 4 -11.17 -4.90 -0.51
C PHE A 4 -10.24 -5.80 0.30
N MET A 5 -10.25 -7.13 0.07
CA MET A 5 -9.28 -8.04 0.69
C MET A 5 -7.85 -7.77 0.23
N ILE A 6 -7.64 -7.50 -1.07
CA ILE A 6 -6.31 -7.17 -1.60
C ILE A 6 -5.78 -5.90 -0.94
N ILE A 7 -6.62 -4.86 -0.87
CA ILE A 7 -6.24 -3.57 -0.26
C ILE A 7 -5.95 -3.76 1.24
N LEU A 8 -6.76 -4.54 1.96
CA LEU A 8 -6.54 -4.83 3.37
C LEU A 8 -5.22 -5.58 3.61
N LEU A 9 -4.92 -6.59 2.80
CA LEU A 9 -3.66 -7.34 2.88
C LEU A 9 -2.46 -6.43 2.58
N ALA A 10 -2.56 -5.59 1.55
CA ALA A 10 -1.51 -4.62 1.22
C ALA A 10 -1.30 -3.61 2.35
N PHE A 11 -2.37 -3.14 2.99
CA PHE A 11 -2.31 -2.25 4.14
C PHE A 11 -1.55 -2.90 5.31
N LEU A 12 -1.93 -4.12 5.69
CA LEU A 12 -1.25 -4.84 6.76
C LEU A 12 0.22 -5.11 6.43
N PHE A 13 0.51 -5.45 5.18
CA PHE A 13 1.88 -5.70 4.73
C PHE A 13 2.74 -4.43 4.78
N ILE A 14 2.27 -3.30 4.25
CA ILE A 14 3.01 -2.03 4.23
C ILE A 14 3.28 -1.53 5.65
N ASN A 15 2.27 -1.54 6.51
CA ASN A 15 2.43 -1.06 7.89
C ASN A 15 3.27 -2.06 8.73
N GLY A 16 3.10 -3.36 8.51
CA GLY A 16 3.91 -4.41 9.13
C GLY A 16 5.39 -4.28 8.75
N MET A 17 5.69 -4.25 7.45
CA MET A 17 7.07 -4.08 6.95
C MET A 17 7.66 -2.72 7.35
N GLY A 18 6.89 -1.65 7.26
CA GLY A 18 7.30 -0.32 7.69
C GLY A 18 7.71 -0.26 9.16
N SER A 19 6.96 -0.96 10.04
CA SER A 19 7.30 -1.07 11.45
C SER A 19 8.58 -1.90 11.69
N LEU A 20 8.81 -2.92 10.88
CA LEU A 20 9.97 -3.81 10.97
C LEU A 20 11.25 -3.19 10.40
N ILE A 21 11.15 -2.32 9.39
CA ILE A 21 12.29 -1.63 8.76
C ILE A 21 13.13 -0.89 9.81
N GLY A 22 12.49 -0.26 10.80
CA GLY A 22 13.19 0.43 11.88
C GLY A 22 14.05 -0.48 12.79
N TYR A 23 13.84 -1.78 12.74
CA TYR A 23 14.62 -2.79 13.48
C TYR A 23 15.59 -3.54 12.57
N LEU A 24 15.17 -3.87 11.35
CA LEU A 24 15.96 -4.65 10.39
C LEU A 24 17.04 -3.80 9.70
N VAL A 25 16.80 -2.50 9.53
CA VAL A 25 17.71 -1.59 8.84
C VAL A 25 17.90 -0.31 9.66
N PRO A 26 18.70 -0.37 10.74
CA PRO A 26 18.89 0.75 11.67
C PRO A 26 19.63 1.95 11.06
N SER A 27 20.25 1.78 9.89
CA SER A 27 20.90 2.86 9.14
C SER A 27 19.91 3.79 8.43
N ILE A 28 18.64 3.39 8.28
CA ILE A 28 17.61 4.24 7.67
C ILE A 28 17.04 5.19 8.74
N PRO A 29 17.09 6.52 8.51
CA PRO A 29 16.50 7.49 9.41
C PRO A 29 14.97 7.28 9.52
N LYS A 30 14.46 7.10 10.74
CA LYS A 30 13.03 6.80 10.99
C LYS A 30 12.10 7.91 10.49
N ASP A 31 12.58 9.15 10.52
CA ASP A 31 11.92 10.35 9.98
C ASP A 31 11.67 10.27 8.47
N LYS A 32 12.43 9.46 7.73
CA LYS A 32 12.20 9.22 6.29
C LYS A 32 11.26 8.05 6.00
N VAL A 33 11.15 7.10 6.92
CA VAL A 33 10.31 5.91 6.75
C VAL A 33 8.83 6.26 6.88
N LEU A 34 8.47 7.09 7.85
CA LEU A 34 7.08 7.48 8.11
C LEU A 34 6.42 8.16 6.88
N PRO A 35 7.03 9.16 6.21
CA PRO A 35 6.47 9.74 4.99
C PRO A 35 6.21 8.73 3.88
N ILE A 36 7.10 7.74 3.70
CA ILE A 36 6.96 6.70 2.67
C ILE A 36 5.75 5.81 2.98
N ILE A 37 5.60 5.37 4.24
CA ILE A 37 4.44 4.57 4.68
C ILE A 37 3.14 5.35 4.44
N LEU A 38 3.12 6.64 4.79
CA LEU A 38 1.94 7.49 4.60
C LEU A 38 1.58 7.66 3.12
N TRP A 39 2.56 7.83 2.25
CA TRP A 39 2.36 7.87 0.79
C TRP A 39 1.77 6.57 0.25
N LEU A 40 2.30 5.42 0.69
CA LEU A 40 1.78 4.12 0.29
C LEU A 40 0.34 3.90 0.79
N ASN A 41 0.05 4.27 2.04
CA ASN A 41 -1.30 4.23 2.59
C ASN A 41 -2.26 5.14 1.81
N MET A 42 -1.83 6.33 1.40
CA MET A 42 -2.63 7.23 0.56
C MET A 42 -2.97 6.59 -0.80
N ILE A 43 -2.02 5.90 -1.43
CA ILE A 43 -2.27 5.16 -2.69
C ILE A 43 -3.31 4.06 -2.47
N LEU A 44 -3.27 3.34 -1.34
CA LEU A 44 -4.28 2.32 -1.01
C LEU A 44 -5.67 2.93 -0.81
N VAL A 45 -5.75 4.10 -0.17
CA VAL A 45 -7.02 4.83 -0.03
C VAL A 45 -7.57 5.24 -1.40
N LEU A 46 -6.73 5.80 -2.27
CA LEU A 46 -7.12 6.13 -3.65
C LEU A 46 -7.57 4.88 -4.42
N ALA A 47 -6.90 3.75 -4.18
CA ALA A 47 -7.27 2.49 -4.80
C ALA A 47 -8.68 2.02 -4.41
N LEU A 48 -9.21 2.39 -3.23
CA LEU A 48 -10.60 2.07 -2.85
C LEU A 48 -11.62 2.66 -3.82
N PHE A 49 -11.32 3.81 -4.44
CA PHE A 49 -12.21 4.49 -5.37
C PHE A 49 -12.06 4.03 -6.83
N LEU A 50 -11.01 3.27 -7.16
CA LEU A 50 -10.82 2.78 -8.53
C LEU A 50 -11.91 1.77 -8.93
N PRO A 51 -12.49 1.88 -10.14
CA PRO A 51 -13.45 0.89 -10.61
C PRO A 51 -12.78 -0.48 -10.75
N THR A 52 -13.50 -1.56 -10.39
CA THR A 52 -13.01 -2.95 -10.51
C THR A 52 -13.02 -3.47 -11.94
N ARG A 53 -13.74 -2.78 -12.83
CA ARG A 53 -13.85 -3.12 -14.25
C ARG A 53 -13.24 -1.98 -15.06
N VAL A 54 -12.26 -2.31 -15.89
CA VAL A 54 -11.78 -1.41 -16.94
C VAL A 54 -12.79 -1.47 -18.09
N ALA A 55 -12.87 -0.42 -18.90
CA ALA A 55 -13.85 -0.33 -19.99
C ALA A 55 -13.79 -1.56 -20.92
N SER A 56 -14.95 -2.05 -21.36
CA SER A 56 -15.07 -3.34 -22.07
C SER A 56 -14.26 -3.42 -23.37
N PHE A 57 -13.85 -2.28 -23.92
CA PHE A 57 -13.06 -2.18 -25.15
C PHE A 57 -11.55 -2.41 -24.96
N LEU A 58 -11.07 -2.58 -23.72
CA LEU A 58 -9.66 -2.95 -23.42
C LEU A 58 -9.45 -4.46 -23.25
N ASN A 59 -10.50 -5.26 -23.35
CA ASN A 59 -10.42 -6.72 -23.40
C ASN A 59 -10.20 -7.14 -24.87
N PHE A 60 -8.96 -7.04 -25.35
CA PHE A 60 -8.50 -7.69 -26.59
C PHE A 60 -7.90 -9.06 -26.26
#